data_AF-X0VGI6-F1
#
_entry.id   AF-X0VGI6-F1
#
_cell.length_a   1.000
_cell.length_b   1.000
_cell.length_c   1.000
_cell.angle_alpha   90.00
_cell.angle_beta   90.00
_cell.angle_gamma   90.00
#
_symmetry.space_group_name_H-M   'P 1'
#
loop_
_entity.id
_entity.type
_entity.pdbx_description
1 polymer ?
#
loop_
_entity_poly.entity_id
_entity_poly.type
_entity_poly.pdbx_seq_one_letter_code
_entity_poly.pdbx_strand_id
1 'polypeptide(L)'
;ARQAARTIVSSPLVKAAMHGGDPNWGRIVAALGRSGAKIREDKLDVHLNDICVMKQGSPTRFDAEELRTSLARLNRVPIKVYLNLGDGKATAWGCDLSEEYVRINSEHAT
;
A
#
# COMPACT_ATOMS: atom_id res chain seq x y z
N ALA A 1 0.90 -14.78 0.61
CA ALA A 1 0.98 -13.86 -0.56
C ALA A 1 -0.39 -13.32 -0.98
N ARG A 2 -1.34 -14.14 -1.47
CA ARG A 2 -2.65 -13.66 -1.95
C ARG A 2 -3.47 -12.89 -0.91
N GLN A 3 -3.55 -13.41 0.33
CA GLN A 3 -4.26 -12.76 1.44
C GLN A 3 -3.66 -11.37 1.76
N ALA A 4 -2.33 -11.29 1.89
CA ALA A 4 -1.60 -10.03 2.07
C ALA A 4 -1.92 -9.01 0.96
N ALA A 5 -1.74 -9.40 -0.31
CA ALA A 5 -1.97 -8.52 -1.44
C ALA A 5 -3.42 -8.00 -1.49
N ARG A 6 -4.42 -8.89 -1.35
CA ARG A 6 -5.84 -8.51 -1.33
C ARG A 6 -6.19 -7.60 -0.16
N THR A 7 -5.64 -7.86 1.02
CA THR A 7 -5.94 -7.05 2.23
C THR A 7 -5.37 -5.64 2.09
N ILE A 8 -4.16 -5.49 1.55
CA ILE A 8 -3.54 -4.17 1.32
C ILE A 8 -4.40 -3.34 0.36
N VAL A 9 -4.73 -3.87 -0.82
CA VAL A 9 -5.47 -3.11 -1.85
C VAL A 9 -6.93 -2.85 -1.46
N SER A 10 -7.49 -3.63 -0.53
CA SER A 10 -8.86 -3.44 -0.03
C SER A 10 -8.93 -2.52 1.19
N SER A 11 -7.80 -2.04 1.71
CA SER A 11 -7.77 -1.23 2.92
C SER A 11 -8.21 0.21 2.64
N PRO A 12 -9.30 0.72 3.25
CA PRO A 12 -9.76 2.09 3.02
C PRO A 12 -8.70 3.15 3.34
N LEU A 13 -7.92 2.93 4.40
CA LEU A 13 -6.83 3.84 4.79
C LEU A 13 -5.71 3.88 3.75
N VAL A 14 -5.37 2.74 3.15
CA VAL A 14 -4.37 2.70 2.07
C VAL A 14 -4.93 3.41 0.84
N LYS A 15 -6.18 3.08 0.44
CA LYS A 15 -6.84 3.69 -0.70
C LYS A 15 -6.97 5.22 -0.57
N ALA A 16 -7.32 5.72 0.61
CA ALA A 16 -7.39 7.15 0.90
C ALA A 16 -6.00 7.82 0.92
N ALA A 17 -4.96 7.13 1.42
CA ALA A 17 -3.59 7.64 1.35
C ALA A 17 -3.12 7.79 -0.11
N MET A 18 -3.44 6.81 -0.96
CA MET A 18 -3.14 6.89 -2.39
C MET A 18 -3.90 8.03 -3.09
N HIS A 19 -5.17 8.26 -2.71
CA HIS A 19 -5.96 9.38 -3.22
C HIS A 19 -5.31 10.74 -2.90
N GLY A 20 -4.89 10.91 -1.64
CA GLY A 20 -4.27 12.15 -1.16
C GLY A 20 -2.80 12.34 -1.53
N GLY A 21 -2.19 11.43 -2.29
CA GLY A 21 -0.75 11.45 -2.57
C GLY A 21 0.13 11.33 -1.32
N ASP A 22 -0.42 10.77 -0.23
CA ASP A 22 0.26 10.61 1.06
C ASP A 22 1.03 9.28 1.08
N PRO A 23 2.38 9.29 1.16
CA PRO A 23 3.19 8.08 1.14
C PRO A 23 3.23 7.35 2.50
N ASN A 24 2.06 7.17 3.11
CA ASN A 24 1.93 6.57 4.43
C ASN A 24 2.05 5.05 4.37
N TRP A 25 3.29 4.57 4.31
CA TRP A 25 3.61 3.14 4.30
C TRP A 25 3.22 2.43 5.61
N GLY A 26 3.06 3.17 6.72
CA GLY A 26 2.55 2.63 7.98
C GLY A 26 1.14 2.03 7.81
N ARG A 27 0.27 2.66 7.01
CA ARG A 27 -1.07 2.11 6.67
C ARG A 27 -0.99 0.81 5.87
N ILE A 28 0.06 0.63 5.06
CA ILE A 28 0.31 -0.59 4.28
C ILE A 28 0.74 -1.72 5.21
N VAL A 29 1.68 -1.44 6.13
CA VAL A 29 2.14 -2.41 7.14
C VAL A 29 1.00 -2.79 8.09
N ALA A 30 0.19 -1.84 8.54
CA ALA A 30 -1.00 -2.12 9.36
C ALA A 30 -2.03 -3.00 8.62
N ALA A 31 -2.30 -2.72 7.34
CA ALA A 31 -3.18 -3.56 6.52
C ALA A 31 -2.59 -4.96 6.31
N LEU A 32 -1.28 -5.07 6.12
CA LEU A 32 -0.59 -6.34 6.02
C LEU A 32 -0.70 -7.14 7.33
N GLY A 33 -0.50 -6.50 8.49
CA GLY A 33 -0.57 -7.15 9.81
C GLY A 33 -1.91 -7.82 10.08
N ARG A 34 -3.03 -7.23 9.63
CA ARG A 34 -4.38 -7.80 9.76
C ARG A 34 -4.77 -8.78 8.64
N SER A 35 -3.87 -9.11 7.72
CA SER A 35 -4.20 -9.91 6.52
C SER A 35 -4.39 -11.41 6.77
N GLY A 36 -4.02 -11.92 7.94
CA GLY A 36 -3.96 -13.35 8.23
C GLY A 36 -2.79 -14.08 7.55
N ALA A 37 -1.97 -13.39 6.75
CA ALA A 37 -0.75 -13.96 6.20
C ALA A 37 0.32 -14.14 7.30
N LYS A 38 1.12 -15.20 7.19
CA LYS A 38 2.31 -15.35 8.04
C LYS A 38 3.29 -14.21 7.73
N ILE A 39 3.68 -13.47 8.76
CA ILE A 39 4.55 -12.29 8.67
C ILE A 39 5.63 -12.40 9.76
N ARG A 40 6.82 -11.90 9.44
CA ARG A 40 7.89 -11.63 10.40
C ARG A 40 8.34 -10.18 10.19
N GLU A 41 8.10 -9.33 11.17
CA GLU A 41 8.34 -7.89 11.06
C GLU A 41 9.81 -7.59 10.74
N ASP A 42 10.73 -8.27 11.42
CA ASP A 42 12.19 -8.18 11.23
C ASP A 42 12.69 -8.58 9.84
N LYS A 43 11.82 -9.16 9.00
CA LYS A 43 12.13 -9.59 7.64
C LYS A 43 11.39 -8.80 6.57
N LEU A 44 10.50 -7.89 6.96
CA LEU A 44 9.60 -7.22 6.04
C LEU A 44 10.33 -6.09 5.29
N ASP A 45 10.20 -6.08 3.97
CA ASP A 45 10.60 -4.95 3.14
C ASP A 45 9.37 -4.36 2.42
N VAL A 46 9.31 -3.03 2.36
CA VAL A 46 8.22 -2.30 1.70
C VAL A 46 8.82 -1.26 0.75
N HIS A 47 8.30 -1.25 -0.47
CA HIS A 47 8.61 -0.23 -1.47
C HIS A 47 7.32 0.40 -1.98
N LEU A 48 7.38 1.72 -2.13
CA LEU A 48 6.39 2.52 -2.84
C LEU A 48 7.04 3.00 -4.12
N ASN A 49 6.41 2.69 -5.26
CA ASN A 49 7.04 2.81 -6.58
C ASN A 49 8.38 2.05 -6.60
N ASP A 50 9.48 2.75 -6.82
CA ASP A 50 10.84 2.19 -6.79
C ASP A 50 11.63 2.64 -5.55
N ILE A 51 11.00 3.35 -4.62
CA ILE A 51 11.61 3.84 -3.38
C ILE A 51 11.39 2.83 -2.25
N CYS A 52 12.48 2.36 -1.66
CA CYS A 52 12.44 1.53 -0.46
C CYS A 52 12.13 2.42 0.74
N VAL A 53 11.01 2.17 1.42
CA VAL A 53 10.56 2.93 2.60
C VAL A 53 10.75 2.15 3.91
N MET A 54 10.86 0.83 3.81
CA MET A 54 11.13 -0.06 4.94
C MET A 54 11.99 -1.23 4.48
N LYS A 55 13.02 -1.56 5.27
CA LYS A 55 13.93 -2.68 5.03
C LYS A 55 14.15 -3.43 6.34
N GLN A 56 13.99 -4.76 6.31
CA GLN A 56 14.17 -5.64 7.48
C GLN A 56 13.43 -5.14 8.73
N GLY A 57 12.17 -4.73 8.58
CA GLY A 57 11.34 -4.23 9.68
C GLY A 57 11.62 -2.80 10.13
N SER A 58 12.62 -2.12 9.55
CA SER A 58 13.03 -0.78 9.97
C SER A 58 12.80 0.27 8.87
N PRO A 59 12.39 1.50 9.21
CA PRO A 59 12.33 2.60 8.24
C PRO A 59 13.70 2.83 7.58
N THR A 60 13.70 3.09 6.28
CA THR A 60 14.90 3.50 5.55
C THR A 60 15.03 5.02 5.53
N ARG A 61 16.22 5.52 5.17
CA ARG A 61 16.37 6.92 4.76
C ARG A 61 15.94 7.03 3.30
N PHE A 62 14.94 7.86 3.03
CA PHE A 62 14.46 8.19 1.69
C PHE A 62 14.02 9.66 1.65
N ASP A 63 13.98 10.23 0.45
CA ASP A 63 13.46 11.59 0.26
C ASP A 63 11.92 11.56 0.22
N ALA A 64 11.30 12.19 1.22
CA ALA A 64 9.86 12.22 1.36
C ALA A 64 9.18 13.07 0.26
N GLU A 65 9.83 14.12 -0.22
CA GLU A 65 9.30 14.98 -1.28
C GLU A 65 9.45 14.32 -2.66
N GLU A 66 10.55 13.59 -2.89
CA GLU A 66 10.69 12.72 -4.06
C GLU A 66 9.57 11.68 -4.08
N LEU A 67 9.32 11.02 -2.95
CA LEU A 67 8.29 10.00 -2.84
C LEU A 67 6.88 10.57 -3.07
N ARG A 68 6.54 11.70 -2.46
CA ARG A 68 5.28 12.43 -2.73
C ARG A 68 5.13 12.79 -4.20
N THR A 69 6.18 13.34 -4.80
CA THR A 69 6.21 13.70 -6.23
C THR A 69 5.99 12.47 -7.11
N SER A 70 6.58 11.33 -6.76
CA SER A 70 6.42 10.08 -7.49
C SER A 70 4.98 9.53 -7.42
N LEU A 71 4.29 9.72 -6.29
CA LEU A 71 2.88 9.34 -6.16
C LEU A 71 1.96 10.21 -7.00
N ALA A 72 2.23 11.52 -7.06
CA ALA A 72 1.41 12.46 -7.83
C ALA A 72 1.58 12.34 -9.35
N ARG A 73 2.76 11.91 -9.82
CA ARG A 73 3.07 11.83 -11.26
C ARG A 73 2.54 10.58 -11.95
N LEU A 74 2.40 9.47 -11.22
CA LEU A 74 2.11 8.18 -11.83
C LEU A 74 0.62 7.87 -11.79
N ASN A 75 0.07 7.48 -12.94
CA ASN A 75 -1.30 6.92 -13.03
C ASN A 75 -1.43 5.57 -12.31
N ARG A 76 -0.33 4.99 -11.85
CA ARG A 76 -0.26 3.72 -11.14
C ARG A 76 0.75 3.84 -10.02
N VAL A 77 0.39 3.35 -8.84
CA VAL A 77 1.29 3.30 -7.69
C VAL A 77 1.64 1.84 -7.37
N PRO A 78 2.77 1.30 -7.86
CA PRO A 78 3.25 0.00 -7.44
C PRO A 78 3.56 -0.02 -5.94
N ILE A 79 2.90 -0.91 -5.20
CA ILE A 79 3.25 -1.23 -3.82
C ILE A 79 3.91 -2.61 -3.84
N LYS A 80 5.21 -2.70 -3.53
CA LYS A 80 5.93 -3.98 -3.45
C LYS A 80 6.20 -4.30 -1.99
N VAL A 81 5.74 -5.48 -1.56
CA VAL A 81 5.95 -5.98 -0.20
C VAL A 81 6.66 -7.32 -0.28
N TYR A 82 7.81 -7.43 0.36
CA TYR A 82 8.57 -8.67 0.45
C TYR A 82 8.47 -9.21 1.87
N LEU A 83 7.81 -10.37 2.02
CA LEU A 83 7.69 -11.05 3.31
C LEU A 83 8.97 -11.79 3.70
N ASN A 84 9.81 -12.16 2.71
CA ASN A 84 11.07 -12.87 2.92
C ASN A 84 10.92 -14.15 3.78
N LEU A 85 9.84 -14.91 3.51
CA LEU A 85 9.49 -16.18 4.19
C LEU A 85 9.47 -17.40 3.26
N GLY A 86 9.74 -17.23 1.97
CA GLY A 86 9.69 -18.25 0.93
C GLY A 86 9.30 -17.65 -0.43
N ASP A 87 9.00 -18.51 -1.41
CA ASP A 87 8.86 -18.10 -2.83
C ASP A 87 7.44 -17.69 -3.24
N GLY A 88 6.50 -17.65 -2.30
CA GLY A 88 5.11 -17.33 -2.57
C GLY A 88 4.91 -15.90 -3.09
N LYS A 89 4.44 -15.75 -4.33
CA LYS A 89 4.17 -14.46 -4.98
C LYS A 89 2.68 -14.30 -5.31
N ALA A 90 2.16 -13.09 -5.18
CA ALA A 90 0.82 -12.72 -5.64
C ALA A 90 0.76 -11.23 -5.97
N THR A 91 -0.10 -10.88 -6.91
CA THR A 91 -0.42 -9.50 -7.27
C THR A 91 -1.93 -9.31 -7.15
N ALA A 92 -2.35 -8.18 -6.59
CA ALA A 92 -3.73 -7.76 -6.54
C ALA A 92 -3.82 -6.32 -7.06
N TRP A 93 -4.97 -5.96 -7.61
CA TRP A 93 -5.24 -4.65 -8.18
C TRP A 93 -6.37 -3.98 -7.40
N GLY A 94 -6.30 -2.66 -7.32
CA GLY A 94 -7.33 -1.82 -6.74
C GLY A 94 -7.20 -0.40 -7.31
N CYS A 95 -8.02 0.49 -6.80
CA CYS A 95 -7.95 1.93 -7.02
C CYS A 95 -7.79 2.65 -5.69
N ASP A 96 -7.66 3.96 -5.73
CA ASP A 96 -7.77 4.85 -4.57
C ASP A 96 -9.23 4.93 -4.05
N LEU A 97 -9.45 5.70 -2.99
CA LEU A 97 -10.77 5.99 -2.43
C LEU A 97 -10.93 7.50 -2.37
N SER A 98 -11.68 8.06 -3.31
CA SER A 98 -11.93 9.49 -3.43
C SER A 98 -13.20 9.92 -2.72
N GLU A 99 -13.33 11.23 -2.47
CA GLU A 99 -14.59 11.83 -2.03
C GLU A 99 -15.70 11.62 -3.08
N GLU A 100 -15.35 11.70 -4.36
CA GLU A 100 -16.25 11.48 -5.49
C GLU A 100 -16.85 10.06 -5.48
N TYR A 101 -16.09 9.04 -5.09
CA TYR A 101 -16.62 7.69 -4.89
C TYR A 101 -17.75 7.67 -3.85
N VAL A 102 -17.59 8.41 -2.74
CA VAL A 102 -18.62 8.51 -1.71
C VAL A 102 -19.84 9.21 -2.27
N ARG A 103 -19.66 10.37 -2.92
CA ARG A 103 -20.73 11.18 -3.50
C ARG A 103 -21.61 10.38 -4.49
N ILE A 104 -20.98 9.71 -5.46
CA ILE A 104 -21.67 8.91 -6.49
C ILE A 104 -22.52 7.80 -5.85
N ASN A 105 -22.02 7.13 -4.80
CA ASN A 105 -22.71 6.01 -4.17
C ASN A 105 -23.65 6.45 -3.02
N SER A 106 -23.65 7.72 -2.61
CA SER A 106 -24.59 8.25 -1.62
C SER A 106 -25.78 8.98 -2.24
N GLU A 107 -25.58 9.64 -3.39
CA GLU A 107 -26.62 10.46 -4.04
C GLU A 107 -27.51 9.66 -5.00
N HIS A 108 -27.04 8.50 -5.45
CA HIS A 108 -27.76 7.63 -6.39
C HIS A 108 -28.02 6.27 -5.77
N ALA A 109 -29.24 5.76 -5.91
CA ALA A 109 -29.53 4.35 -5.61
C ALA A 109 -28.97 3.50 -6.77
N THR A 110 -27.79 2.93 -6.55
CA THR A 110 -27.15 1.95 -7.44
C THR A 110 -27.41 0.52 -7.00
#